data_AF-A0AAN0MPM8-F1
#
_entry.id   AF-A0AAN0MPM8-F1
#
_cell.length_a   1.000
_cell.length_b   1.000
_cell.length_c   1.000
_cell.angle_alpha   90.00
_cell.angle_beta   90.00
_cell.angle_gamma   90.00
#
_symmetry.space_group_name_H-M   'P 1'
#
loop_
_entity.id
_entity.type
_entity.pdbx_description
1 polymer ?
#
loop_
_entity_poly.entity_id
_entity_poly.type
_entity_poly.pdbx_seq_one_letter_code
_entity_poly.pdbx_strand_id
1 'polypeptide(L)'
;MPSFRLRCCAALLALAGVWGQSAHAQPTRLDDSSSPRAQIHADFRNAQMLDPHTISLPFGRVEYRLATAAYMGRQARIYYVIPLAVAGLRSPMGMQVQWRSSGLFQGGMGRPGDRVLVWTGTVRAPWITESFDLQLRLDQRQLQMGRGGSLRFESYFEIETQP
;
A
#
# COMPACT_ATOMS: atom_id res chain seq x y z
N MET A 1 -53.76 32.12 -52.14
CA MET A 1 -52.63 32.87 -51.52
C MET A 1 -53.22 34.16 -50.97
N PRO A 2 -53.26 34.31 -49.64
CA PRO A 2 -52.12 34.85 -48.90
C PRO A 2 -51.71 33.97 -47.71
N SER A 3 -50.51 34.25 -47.22
CA SER A 3 -49.69 33.46 -46.30
C SER A 3 -49.89 33.93 -44.86
N PHE A 4 -50.25 33.01 -43.96
CA PHE A 4 -50.12 33.21 -42.51
C PHE A 4 -49.11 32.18 -41.97
N ARG A 5 -47.88 32.64 -41.71
CA ARG A 5 -46.86 31.88 -40.99
C ARG A 5 -46.99 32.22 -39.50
N LEU A 6 -47.55 31.31 -38.70
CA LEU A 6 -47.44 31.40 -37.25
C LEU A 6 -46.01 31.06 -36.85
N ARG A 7 -45.32 32.05 -36.30
CA ARG A 7 -44.12 31.90 -35.48
C ARG A 7 -44.57 31.41 -34.11
N CYS A 8 -44.13 30.22 -33.69
CA CYS A 8 -44.05 29.87 -32.28
C CYS A 8 -42.60 29.53 -31.94
N CYS A 9 -41.98 30.44 -31.20
CA CYS A 9 -40.73 30.22 -30.47
C CYS A 9 -41.01 29.23 -29.33
N ALA A 10 -40.13 28.26 -29.11
CA ALA A 10 -40.00 27.60 -27.81
C ALA A 10 -38.60 27.01 -27.64
N ALA A 11 -37.75 27.81 -27.00
CA ALA A 11 -36.65 27.49 -26.08
C ALA A 11 -35.95 26.11 -26.20
N LEU A 12 -34.73 26.13 -26.74
CA LEU A 12 -33.69 25.13 -26.47
C LEU A 12 -33.09 25.37 -25.08
N LEU A 13 -33.52 24.61 -24.08
CA LEU A 13 -32.85 24.50 -22.78
C LEU A 13 -31.74 23.44 -22.88
N ALA A 14 -30.54 23.87 -23.23
CA ALA A 14 -29.34 23.05 -23.15
C ALA A 14 -28.86 22.97 -21.69
N LEU A 15 -29.34 21.98 -20.95
CA LEU A 15 -28.77 21.55 -19.66
C LEU A 15 -27.42 20.86 -19.93
N ALA A 16 -26.36 21.66 -20.06
CA ALA A 16 -24.99 21.16 -20.02
C ALA A 16 -24.67 20.78 -18.56
N GLY A 17 -25.01 19.55 -18.19
CA GLY A 17 -24.48 18.93 -16.98
C GLY A 17 -22.97 18.80 -17.13
N VAL A 18 -22.22 19.67 -16.47
CA VAL A 18 -20.79 19.45 -16.24
C VAL A 18 -20.70 18.37 -15.18
N TRP A 19 -20.68 17.12 -15.62
CA TRP A 19 -20.32 15.99 -14.78
C TRP A 19 -18.84 16.16 -14.47
N GLY A 20 -18.55 16.72 -13.28
CA GLY A 20 -17.20 16.80 -12.76
C GLY A 20 -16.63 15.39 -12.67
N GLN A 21 -15.74 15.05 -13.60
CA GLN A 21 -14.99 13.82 -13.54
C GLN A 21 -14.05 13.95 -12.35
N SER A 22 -14.43 13.36 -11.22
CA SER A 22 -13.49 13.07 -10.15
C SER A 22 -12.43 12.16 -10.76
N ALA A 23 -11.29 12.72 -11.15
CA ALA A 23 -10.13 11.97 -11.55
C ALA A 23 -9.60 11.26 -10.31
N HIS A 24 -10.17 10.09 -10.01
CA HIS A 24 -9.65 9.18 -9.03
C HIS A 24 -8.33 8.66 -9.59
N ALA A 25 -7.21 9.23 -9.12
CA ALA A 25 -5.90 8.73 -9.48
C ALA A 25 -5.81 7.27 -9.06
N GLN A 26 -5.56 6.40 -10.03
CA GLN A 26 -5.39 4.98 -9.73
C GLN A 26 -4.12 4.78 -8.90
N PRO A 27 -4.18 3.91 -7.88
CA PRO A 27 -3.00 3.57 -7.12
C PRO A 27 -1.95 2.96 -8.05
N THR A 28 -0.76 3.54 -8.02
CA THR A 28 0.37 3.09 -8.84
C THR A 28 1.43 2.48 -7.95
N ARG A 29 1.94 1.29 -8.29
CA ARG A 29 3.08 0.71 -7.57
C ARG A 29 4.29 1.63 -7.70
N LEU A 30 4.87 1.99 -6.56
CA LEU A 30 6.04 2.83 -6.48
C LEU A 30 7.28 1.97 -6.71
N ASP A 31 8.22 2.45 -7.52
CA ASP A 31 9.47 1.75 -7.78
C ASP A 31 10.40 1.84 -6.56
N ASP A 32 10.72 0.69 -6.00
CA ASP A 32 11.58 0.47 -4.85
C ASP A 32 12.80 -0.40 -5.18
N SER A 33 13.10 -0.62 -6.47
CA SER A 33 14.20 -1.47 -6.95
C SER A 33 15.60 -1.04 -6.47
N SER A 34 15.74 0.22 -6.04
CA SER A 34 16.96 0.77 -5.46
C SER A 34 17.12 0.51 -3.96
N SER A 35 16.19 -0.22 -3.34
CA SER A 35 16.23 -0.57 -1.92
C SER A 35 17.29 -1.65 -1.64
N PRO A 36 18.12 -1.53 -0.59
CA PRO A 36 19.17 -2.51 -0.27
C PRO A 36 18.64 -3.93 0.03
N ARG A 37 17.41 -4.05 0.54
CA ARG A 37 16.76 -5.34 0.86
C ARG A 37 15.26 -5.27 0.57
N ALA A 38 14.81 -5.91 -0.51
CA ALA A 38 13.38 -6.02 -0.82
C ALA A 38 12.71 -7.24 -0.17
N GLN A 39 13.47 -8.31 0.09
CA GLN A 39 12.90 -9.59 0.49
C GLN A 39 13.02 -9.87 2.00
N ILE A 40 11.88 -10.19 2.61
CA ILE A 40 11.79 -10.55 4.03
C ILE A 40 11.86 -12.07 4.16
N HIS A 41 12.86 -12.58 4.87
CA HIS A 41 13.05 -14.02 5.16
C HIS A 41 13.03 -14.26 6.67
N ALA A 42 11.95 -14.84 7.19
CA ALA A 42 11.83 -15.08 8.62
C ALA A 42 12.98 -15.94 9.19
N ASP A 43 13.71 -15.41 10.18
CA ASP A 43 14.67 -16.17 10.98
C ASP A 43 14.06 -16.57 12.33
N PHE A 44 13.65 -17.84 12.42
CA PHE A 44 13.02 -18.40 13.62
C PHE A 44 13.97 -18.61 14.80
N ARG A 45 15.30 -18.37 14.65
CA ARG A 45 16.25 -18.48 15.77
C ARG A 45 15.95 -17.49 16.89
N ASN A 46 15.43 -16.32 16.54
CA ASN A 46 15.08 -15.27 17.50
C ASN A 46 13.56 -15.22 17.78
N ALA A 47 12.83 -16.29 17.44
CA ALA A 47 11.40 -16.35 17.71
C ALA A 47 11.13 -16.39 19.22
N GLN A 48 10.16 -15.61 19.66
CA GLN A 48 9.68 -15.57 21.04
C GLN A 48 8.24 -16.04 21.07
N MET A 49 7.91 -16.99 21.93
CA MET A 49 6.51 -17.35 22.16
C MET A 49 5.82 -16.23 22.95
N LEU A 50 4.72 -15.71 22.40
CA LEU A 50 3.83 -14.78 23.11
C LEU A 50 2.75 -15.55 23.88
N ASP A 51 2.27 -16.63 23.29
CA ASP A 51 1.29 -17.56 23.85
C ASP A 51 1.50 -18.97 23.24
N PRO A 52 0.73 -20.01 23.62
CA PRO A 52 0.93 -21.38 23.12
C PRO A 52 0.83 -21.56 21.60
N HIS A 53 0.25 -20.60 20.88
CA HIS A 53 0.03 -20.68 19.43
C HIS A 53 0.60 -19.49 18.67
N THR A 54 0.95 -18.40 19.34
CA THR A 54 1.48 -17.19 18.70
C THR A 54 2.97 -17.02 18.97
N ILE A 55 3.73 -16.86 17.89
CA ILE A 55 5.14 -16.47 17.96
C ILE A 55 5.32 -15.03 17.47
N SER A 56 6.15 -14.29 18.19
CA SER A 56 6.72 -13.03 17.77
C SER A 56 8.07 -13.28 17.13
N LEU A 57 8.28 -12.70 15.95
CA LEU A 57 9.52 -12.81 15.19
C LEU A 57 10.05 -11.41 14.89
N PRO A 58 11.13 -10.96 15.55
CA PRO A 58 11.80 -9.72 15.15
C PRO A 58 12.51 -9.95 13.81
N PHE A 59 12.08 -9.25 12.77
CA PHE A 59 12.73 -9.32 11.46
C PHE A 59 13.89 -8.31 11.36
N GLY A 60 13.82 -7.24 12.14
CA GLY A 60 14.83 -6.19 12.17
C GLY A 60 14.54 -5.07 11.18
N ARG A 61 15.57 -4.28 10.88
CA ARG A 61 15.47 -3.07 10.07
C ARG A 61 15.48 -3.38 8.57
N VAL A 62 14.52 -2.82 7.85
CA VAL A 62 14.44 -2.81 6.39
C VAL A 62 14.49 -1.38 5.90
N GLU A 63 15.37 -1.11 4.94
CA GLU A 63 15.51 0.20 4.32
C GLU A 63 14.87 0.19 2.94
N TYR A 64 14.02 1.18 2.70
CA TYR A 64 13.31 1.38 1.45
C TYR A 64 13.79 2.66 0.79
N ARG A 65 14.01 2.61 -0.52
CA ARG A 65 14.33 3.77 -1.34
C ARG A 65 13.38 3.86 -2.52
N LEU A 66 12.46 4.81 -2.42
CA LEU A 66 11.29 4.93 -3.27
C LEU A 66 11.49 6.04 -4.31
N ALA A 67 11.35 5.70 -5.59
CA ALA A 67 11.46 6.67 -6.69
C ALA A 67 10.19 7.52 -6.79
N THR A 68 10.26 8.79 -6.40
CA THR A 68 9.11 9.71 -6.32
C THR A 68 9.21 10.91 -7.27
N ALA A 69 10.23 10.97 -8.13
CA ALA A 69 10.49 12.07 -9.05
C ALA A 69 9.27 12.45 -9.92
N ALA A 70 8.55 11.46 -10.45
CA ALA A 70 7.37 11.66 -11.29
C ALA A 70 6.19 12.35 -10.58
N TYR A 71 6.22 12.40 -9.25
CA TYR A 71 5.13 12.91 -8.41
C TYR A 71 5.50 14.20 -7.68
N MET A 72 6.70 14.75 -7.89
CA MET A 72 7.16 15.97 -7.22
C MET A 72 6.19 17.14 -7.42
N GLY A 73 5.94 17.89 -6.34
CA GLY A 73 5.00 19.00 -6.29
C GLY A 73 3.53 18.59 -6.18
N ARG A 74 3.20 17.29 -6.35
CA ARG A 74 1.82 16.80 -6.23
C ARG A 74 1.50 16.45 -4.79
N GLN A 75 0.26 16.70 -4.40
CA GLN A 75 -0.32 16.15 -3.18
C GLN A 75 -0.57 14.66 -3.41
N ALA A 76 -0.16 13.79 -2.49
CA ALA A 76 -0.27 12.35 -2.65
C ALA A 76 -0.45 11.61 -1.32
N ARG A 77 -0.88 10.35 -1.42
CA ARG A 77 -0.93 9.36 -0.35
C ARG A 77 -0.05 8.18 -0.74
N ILE A 78 0.75 7.69 0.19
CA ILE A 78 1.57 6.49 0.02
C ILE A 78 1.06 5.42 0.98
N TYR A 79 0.87 4.22 0.44
CA TYR A 79 0.38 3.06 1.15
C TYR A 79 1.45 1.98 1.17
N TYR A 80 1.58 1.30 2.30
CA TYR A 80 2.36 0.08 2.44
C TYR A 80 1.44 -1.12 2.20
N VAL A 81 1.81 -1.98 1.26
CA VAL A 81 1.00 -3.13 0.86
C VAL A 81 1.66 -4.41 1.32
N ILE A 82 0.88 -5.22 2.03
CA ILE A 82 1.28 -6.57 2.43
C ILE A 82 0.63 -7.54 1.45
N PRO A 83 1.39 -8.31 0.66
CA PRO A 83 0.81 -9.18 -0.35
C PRO A 83 -0.10 -10.22 0.31
N LEU A 84 -1.22 -10.53 -0.35
CA LEU A 84 -2.16 -11.54 0.13
C LEU A 84 -1.51 -12.93 0.18
N ALA A 85 -0.73 -13.26 -0.85
CA ALA A 85 -0.01 -14.52 -0.95
C ALA A 85 1.35 -14.42 -0.25
N VAL A 86 1.49 -15.19 0.84
CA VAL A 86 2.74 -15.27 1.61
C VAL A 86 3.16 -16.73 1.68
N ALA A 87 4.35 -17.02 1.16
CA ALA A 87 4.87 -18.38 1.15
C ALA A 87 5.10 -18.86 2.59
N GLY A 88 4.63 -20.07 2.90
CA GLY A 88 4.74 -20.66 4.24
C GLY A 88 3.53 -20.45 5.15
N LEU A 89 2.49 -19.74 4.70
CA LEU A 89 1.19 -19.62 5.40
C LEU A 89 0.10 -20.47 4.75
N ARG A 90 -0.74 -21.09 5.58
CA ARG A 90 -2.02 -21.71 5.18
C ARG A 90 -3.11 -20.68 4.96
N SER A 91 -3.08 -19.61 5.76
CA SER A 91 -4.09 -18.56 5.77
C SER A 91 -3.45 -17.19 5.96
N PRO A 92 -3.91 -16.16 5.22
CA PRO A 92 -3.58 -14.75 5.47
C PRO A 92 -3.73 -14.33 6.93
N MET A 93 -4.74 -14.86 7.63
CA MET A 93 -5.00 -14.52 9.03
C MET A 93 -3.95 -15.06 10.00
N GLY A 94 -3.09 -15.97 9.54
CA GLY A 94 -1.99 -16.55 10.31
C GLY A 94 -0.80 -15.61 10.53
N MET A 95 -0.80 -14.43 9.92
CA MET A 95 0.28 -13.45 10.08
C MET A 95 -0.24 -12.03 10.30
N GLN A 96 0.44 -11.30 11.17
CA GLN A 96 0.36 -9.85 11.28
C GLN A 96 1.77 -9.28 11.19
N VAL A 97 1.95 -8.27 10.35
CA VAL A 97 3.17 -7.48 10.22
C VAL A 97 2.98 -6.21 11.03
N GLN A 98 3.92 -5.90 11.90
CA GLN A 98 4.00 -4.64 12.62
C GLN A 98 5.31 -3.94 12.23
N TRP A 99 5.24 -2.63 12.02
CA TRP A 99 6.41 -1.83 11.68
C TRP A 99 6.46 -0.57 12.53
N ARG A 100 7.68 -0.19 12.90
CA ARG A 100 7.99 1.12 13.44
C ARG A 100 8.84 1.85 12.41
N SER A 101 8.40 3.05 12.06
CA SER A 101 9.10 3.91 11.11
C SER A 101 10.10 4.80 11.85
N SER A 102 11.24 5.09 11.23
CA SER A 102 12.25 6.03 11.74
C SER A 102 12.29 7.34 10.93
N GLY A 103 11.52 7.47 9.86
CA GLY A 103 11.53 8.60 8.94
C GLY A 103 10.19 9.32 8.84
N LEU A 104 9.74 9.53 7.59
CA LEU A 104 8.55 10.31 7.26
C LEU A 104 7.25 9.50 7.42
N PHE A 105 7.34 8.18 7.30
CA PHE A 105 6.17 7.32 7.27
C PHE A 105 5.65 7.04 8.69
N GLN A 106 4.37 6.79 8.79
CA GLN A 106 3.71 6.40 10.03
C GLN A 106 3.99 4.93 10.32
N GLY A 107 4.26 4.64 11.60
CA GLY A 107 4.28 3.27 12.10
C GLY A 107 2.87 2.66 12.12
N GLY A 108 2.79 1.34 12.11
CA GLY A 108 1.51 0.67 12.02
C GLY A 108 1.59 -0.84 12.10
N MET A 109 0.48 -1.48 11.77
CA MET A 109 0.36 -2.92 11.62
C MET A 109 -0.63 -3.26 10.52
N GLY A 110 -0.50 -4.45 9.95
CA GLY A 110 -1.40 -4.98 8.93
C GLY A 110 -1.27 -6.48 8.79
N ARG A 111 -2.19 -7.08 8.05
CA ARG A 111 -2.24 -8.50 7.69
C ARG A 111 -1.99 -8.67 6.19
N PRO A 112 -1.63 -9.87 5.74
CA PRO A 112 -1.62 -10.20 4.31
C PRO A 112 -2.91 -9.78 3.62
N GLY A 113 -2.78 -9.01 2.54
CA GLY A 113 -3.88 -8.40 1.79
C GLY A 113 -4.18 -6.95 2.20
N ASP A 114 -3.65 -6.48 3.33
CA ASP A 114 -3.88 -5.10 3.77
C ASP A 114 -3.08 -4.11 2.92
N ARG A 115 -3.72 -2.96 2.71
CA ARG A 115 -3.16 -1.76 2.12
C ARG A 115 -3.29 -0.64 3.12
N VAL A 116 -2.18 -0.27 3.75
CA VAL A 116 -2.18 0.62 4.92
C VAL A 116 -1.58 1.97 4.55
N LEU A 117 -2.32 3.06 4.80
CA LEU A 117 -1.82 4.42 4.59
C LEU A 117 -0.65 4.68 5.55
N VAL A 118 0.53 4.99 5.00
CA VAL A 118 1.73 5.28 5.79
C VAL A 118 2.18 6.72 5.65
N TRP A 119 1.76 7.44 4.61
CA TRP A 119 2.13 8.84 4.44
C TRP A 119 1.12 9.59 3.58
N THR A 120 0.95 10.88 3.88
CA THR A 120 0.15 11.81 3.08
C THR A 120 0.81 13.18 3.10
N GLY A 121 0.83 13.85 1.95
CA GLY A 121 1.43 15.18 1.84
C GLY A 121 1.85 15.52 0.43
N THR A 122 2.56 16.64 0.29
CA THR A 122 3.16 17.04 -0.99
C THR A 122 4.50 16.34 -1.16
N VAL A 123 4.73 15.73 -2.32
CA VAL A 123 6.01 15.09 -2.65
C VAL A 123 7.06 16.17 -2.91
N ARG A 124 8.10 16.24 -2.07
CA ARG A 124 9.11 17.32 -2.12
C ARG A 124 10.46 16.91 -2.68
N ALA A 125 10.72 15.60 -2.79
CA ALA A 125 12.01 15.06 -3.19
C ALA A 125 11.83 14.00 -4.28
N PRO A 126 12.86 13.79 -5.13
CA PRO A 126 12.84 12.75 -6.16
C PRO A 126 12.97 11.34 -5.58
N TRP A 127 13.40 11.24 -4.31
CA TRP A 127 13.51 10.00 -3.56
C TRP A 127 12.93 10.18 -2.16
N ILE A 128 12.18 9.19 -1.70
CA ILE A 128 11.86 9.03 -0.28
C ILE A 128 12.64 7.82 0.23
N THR A 129 13.45 8.03 1.27
CA THR A 129 14.14 6.95 1.96
C THR A 129 13.47 6.74 3.31
N GLU A 130 13.17 5.49 3.63
CA GLU A 130 12.50 5.11 4.86
C GLU A 130 13.14 3.87 5.48
N SER A 131 13.06 3.74 6.80
CA SER A 131 13.54 2.58 7.54
C SER A 131 12.45 2.04 8.46
N PHE A 132 12.07 0.79 8.23
CA PHE A 132 11.09 0.08 9.05
C PHE A 132 11.78 -0.95 9.94
N ASP A 133 11.59 -0.83 11.24
CA ASP A 133 11.89 -1.90 12.19
C ASP A 133 10.68 -2.84 12.26
N LEU A 134 10.82 -4.04 11.67
CA LEU A 134 9.74 -4.99 11.45
C LEU A 134 9.66 -6.07 12.53
N GLN A 135 8.43 -6.38 12.92
CA GLN A 135 8.08 -7.49 13.80
C GLN A 135 6.91 -8.26 13.20
N LEU A 136 7.02 -9.58 13.12
CA LEU A 136 5.93 -10.46 12.68
C LEU A 136 5.30 -11.13 13.89
N ARG A 137 3.98 -11.26 13.88
CA ARG A 137 3.24 -12.15 14.77
C ARG A 137 2.62 -13.25 13.93
N LEU A 138 2.87 -14.50 14.30
CA LEU A 138 2.47 -15.67 13.52
C LEU A 138 1.67 -16.63 14.38
N ASP A 139 0.53 -17.10 13.89
CA ASP A 139 -0.20 -18.25 14.45
C ASP A 139 0.43 -19.53 13.89
N GLN A 140 1.06 -20.31 14.77
CA GLN A 140 1.75 -21.55 14.42
C GLN A 140 0.86 -22.57 13.72
N ARG A 141 -0.44 -22.60 14.05
CA ARG A 141 -1.41 -23.52 13.43
C ARG A 141 -1.62 -23.20 11.96
N GLN A 142 -1.41 -21.94 11.59
CA GLN A 142 -1.52 -21.43 10.22
C GLN A 142 -0.20 -21.49 9.46
N LEU A 143 0.89 -21.94 10.08
CA LEU A 143 2.15 -22.18 9.38
C LEU A 143 2.07 -23.49 8.59
N GLN A 144 2.55 -23.45 7.35
CA GLN A 144 2.76 -24.62 6.50
C GLN A 144 4.18 -24.57 5.96
N MET A 145 5.12 -24.78 6.86
CA MET A 145 6.53 -24.95 6.51
C MET A 145 6.82 -26.45 6.55
N GLY A 146 7.21 -27.03 5.40
CA GLY A 146 7.78 -28.38 5.37
C GLY A 146 9.12 -28.43 6.13
N ARG A 147 9.80 -29.57 6.16
CA ARG A 147 11.18 -29.63 6.68
C ARG A 147 12.06 -28.69 5.85
N GLY A 148 12.44 -27.54 6.40
CA GLY A 148 13.22 -26.49 5.73
C GLY A 148 12.41 -25.35 5.06
N GLY A 149 11.09 -25.28 5.25
CA GLY A 149 10.29 -24.17 4.73
C GLY A 149 10.63 -22.84 5.40
N SER A 150 10.64 -21.75 4.62
CA SER A 150 10.81 -20.38 5.13
C SER A 150 9.54 -19.56 4.90
N LEU A 151 9.20 -18.70 5.87
CA LEU A 151 8.17 -17.68 5.69
C LEU A 151 8.81 -16.50 4.96
N ARG A 152 8.29 -16.18 3.78
CA ARG A 152 8.86 -15.17 2.89
C ARG A 152 7.79 -14.35 2.21
N PHE A 153 7.99 -13.04 2.22
CA PHE A 153 7.18 -12.11 1.43
C PHE A 153 7.99 -10.86 1.08
N GLU A 154 7.47 -10.10 0.14
CA GLU A 154 8.00 -8.82 -0.29
C GLU A 154 6.83 -7.83 -0.26
N SER A 155 6.87 -6.94 0.72
CA SER A 155 5.95 -5.82 0.76
C SER A 155 6.43 -4.73 -0.19
N TYR A 156 5.49 -3.97 -0.73
CA TYR A 156 5.76 -2.89 -1.68
C TYR A 156 4.93 -1.67 -1.32
N PHE A 157 5.16 -0.57 -2.03
CA PHE A 157 4.45 0.68 -1.82
C PHE A 157 3.59 1.04 -3.02
N GLU A 158 2.47 1.69 -2.76
CA GLU A 158 1.63 2.30 -3.78
C GLU A 158 1.48 3.79 -3.48
N ILE A 159 1.36 4.59 -4.54
CA ILE A 159 1.10 6.01 -4.47
C ILE A 159 -0.21 6.37 -5.18
N GLU A 160 -0.97 7.27 -4.58
CA GLU A 160 -2.15 7.91 -5.17
C GLU A 160 -1.95 9.43 -5.14
N THR A 161 -2.01 10.09 -6.30
CA THR A 161 -2.01 11.56 -6.36
C THR A 161 -3.40 12.13 -6.15
N GLN A 162 -3.50 13.25 -5.48
CA GLN A 162 -4.75 13.99 -5.31
C GLN A 162 -4.88 15.05 -6.41
N PRO A 163 -6.12 15.42 -6.80
CA PRO A 163 -6.38 16.51 -7.73
C PRO A 163 -5.85 17.86 -7.25
#